data_AF-A0A7V1ULT3-F1
#
_entry.id   AF-A0A7V1ULT3-F1
#
_cell.length_a   1.000
_cell.length_b   1.000
_cell.length_c   1.000
_cell.angle_alpha   90.00
_cell.angle_beta   90.00
_cell.angle_gamma   90.00
#
_symmetry.space_group_name_H-M   'P 1'
#
loop_
_entity.id
_entity.type
_entity.pdbx_description
1 polymer ?
#
loop_
_entity_poly.entity_id
_entity_poly.type
_entity_poly.pdbx_seq_one_letter_code
_entity_poly.pdbx_strand_id
1 'polypeptide(L)'
;MQPKSPVVHGLQQFETNIGGPQNGQPEFLPLPCFQSPDGRVMSRWELTDEERSQVALGADIFVTIWTANGVYPPTLVQVGGRLQDPGPIRNDYQLDVMLFARIAQERMREFGKPEVCARCVYDELRALGGCLAGGDTWTHKGCGRG
;
A
#
# COMPACT_ATOMS: atom_id res chain seq x y z
N MET A 1 -7.65 -11.15 -5.60
CA MET A 1 -8.11 -10.29 -6.71
C MET A 1 -6.92 -9.71 -7.43
N GLN A 2 -7.09 -9.29 -8.70
CA GLN A 2 -6.00 -8.73 -9.50
C GLN A 2 -6.47 -7.60 -10.42
N PRO A 3 -5.60 -6.63 -10.77
CA PRO A 3 -5.92 -5.63 -11.79
C PRO A 3 -6.28 -6.29 -13.13
N LYS A 4 -7.25 -5.71 -13.84
CA LYS A 4 -7.77 -6.32 -15.07
C LYS A 4 -8.08 -5.30 -16.16
N SER A 5 -7.34 -5.39 -17.26
CA SER A 5 -7.70 -4.78 -18.56
C SER A 5 -8.70 -5.69 -19.32
N PRO A 6 -9.62 -5.16 -20.15
CA PRO A 6 -9.89 -3.73 -20.33
C PRO A 6 -10.57 -3.09 -19.11
N VAL A 7 -10.11 -1.96 -18.62
CA VAL A 7 -10.76 -1.22 -17.53
C VAL A 7 -12.22 -0.93 -17.89
N VAL A 8 -12.46 -0.46 -19.11
CA VAL A 8 -13.79 -0.36 -19.72
C VAL A 8 -13.74 -0.95 -21.13
N HIS A 9 -14.63 -1.91 -21.41
CA HIS A 9 -14.72 -2.55 -22.73
C HIS A 9 -14.99 -1.53 -23.84
N GLY A 10 -14.19 -1.56 -24.90
CA GLY A 10 -14.31 -0.65 -26.06
C GLY A 10 -13.50 0.64 -25.94
N LEU A 11 -12.84 0.89 -24.80
CA LEU A 11 -12.05 2.09 -24.54
C LEU A 11 -10.57 1.78 -24.26
N GLN A 12 -10.09 0.59 -24.62
CA GLN A 12 -8.74 0.10 -24.31
C GLN A 12 -7.63 1.00 -24.85
N GLN A 13 -7.87 1.64 -25.99
CA GLN A 13 -6.93 2.57 -26.62
C GLN A 13 -6.62 3.81 -25.77
N PHE A 14 -7.44 4.10 -24.75
CA PHE A 14 -7.22 5.21 -23.82
C PHE A 14 -6.63 4.75 -22.48
N GLU A 15 -6.41 3.45 -22.29
CA GLU A 15 -5.82 2.91 -21.06
C GLU A 15 -4.32 3.24 -21.01
N THR A 16 -3.85 3.53 -19.80
CA THR A 16 -2.43 3.64 -19.48
C THR A 16 -2.08 2.66 -18.38
N ASN A 17 -0.82 2.25 -18.33
CA ASN A 17 -0.30 1.46 -17.22
C ASN A 17 0.52 2.37 -16.31
N ILE A 18 0.24 2.28 -15.03
CA ILE A 18 1.02 2.91 -13.96
C ILE A 18 1.65 1.83 -13.09
N GLY A 19 2.81 2.14 -12.50
CA GLY A 19 3.58 1.18 -11.73
C GLY A 19 4.20 0.05 -12.57
N GLY A 20 5.02 -0.77 -11.92
CA GLY A 20 5.76 -1.83 -12.59
C GLY A 20 7.07 -1.39 -13.22
N PRO A 21 7.81 -2.35 -13.82
CA PRO A 21 9.18 -2.14 -14.29
C PRO A 21 9.30 -0.99 -15.31
N GLN A 22 8.30 -0.80 -16.16
CA GLN A 22 8.29 0.24 -17.19
C GLN A 22 8.21 1.66 -16.61
N ASN A 23 7.73 1.80 -15.37
CA ASN A 23 7.63 3.07 -14.66
C ASN A 23 8.74 3.22 -13.59
N GLY A 24 9.79 2.39 -13.63
CA GLY A 24 10.88 2.40 -12.65
C GLY A 24 10.49 1.85 -11.28
N GLN A 25 9.41 1.07 -11.24
CA GLN A 25 8.77 0.54 -10.03
C GLN A 25 8.66 -1.00 -10.11
N PRO A 26 9.77 -1.74 -10.27
CA PRO A 26 9.75 -3.19 -10.52
C PRO A 26 9.10 -4.01 -9.41
N GLU A 27 9.05 -3.48 -8.18
CA GLU A 27 8.43 -4.10 -7.02
C GLU A 27 6.88 -4.06 -7.07
N PHE A 28 6.30 -3.28 -7.98
CA PHE A 28 4.86 -3.14 -8.15
C PHE A 28 4.34 -3.87 -9.39
N LEU A 29 3.11 -4.36 -9.33
CA LEU A 29 2.43 -4.87 -10.51
C LEU A 29 1.95 -3.69 -11.38
N PRO A 30 2.07 -3.77 -12.72
CA PRO A 30 1.44 -2.79 -13.60
C PRO A 30 -0.07 -2.73 -13.33
N LEU A 31 -0.59 -1.52 -13.19
CA LEU A 31 -2.00 -1.25 -12.92
C LEU A 31 -2.61 -0.59 -14.16
N PRO A 32 -3.39 -1.33 -14.97
CA PRO A 32 -4.16 -0.74 -16.07
C PRO A 32 -5.20 0.21 -15.51
N CYS A 33 -5.21 1.44 -16.03
CA CYS A 33 -6.11 2.48 -15.56
C CYS A 33 -6.44 3.52 -16.64
N PHE A 34 -7.50 4.29 -16.39
CA PHE A 34 -7.67 5.60 -16.99
C PHE A 34 -7.19 6.66 -16.02
N GLN A 35 -6.43 7.63 -16.52
CA GLN A 35 -5.96 8.76 -15.75
C GLN A 35 -6.54 10.05 -16.33
N SER A 36 -7.15 10.87 -15.47
CA SER A 36 -7.61 12.20 -15.87
C SER A 36 -6.48 13.24 -15.75
N PRO A 37 -6.58 14.38 -16.44
CA PRO A 37 -5.57 15.45 -16.35
C PRO A 37 -5.36 16.01 -14.93
N ASP A 38 -6.36 15.92 -14.06
CA ASP A 38 -6.31 16.33 -12.65
C ASP A 38 -5.83 15.20 -11.71
N GLY A 39 -5.35 14.09 -12.25
CA GLY A 39 -4.70 13.03 -11.49
C GLY A 39 -5.61 11.99 -10.84
N ARG A 40 -6.91 11.97 -11.19
CA ARG A 40 -7.81 10.88 -10.77
C ARG A 40 -7.53 9.63 -11.59
N VAL A 41 -7.73 8.48 -10.96
CA VAL A 41 -7.39 7.17 -11.52
C VAL A 41 -8.58 6.24 -11.40
N MET A 42 -8.96 5.62 -12.51
CA MET A 42 -9.95 4.55 -12.52
C MET A 42 -9.27 3.26 -12.96
N SER A 43 -9.28 2.25 -12.09
CA SER A 43 -8.80 0.90 -12.39
C SER A 43 -9.92 -0.12 -12.21
N ARG A 44 -9.79 -1.27 -12.86
CA ARG A 44 -10.72 -2.40 -12.71
C ARG A 44 -10.00 -3.57 -12.08
N TRP A 45 -10.71 -4.26 -11.20
CA TRP A 45 -10.21 -5.44 -10.51
C TRP A 45 -11.12 -6.64 -10.77
N GLU A 46 -10.49 -7.79 -11.02
CA GLU A 46 -11.16 -9.06 -11.17
C GLU A 46 -11.07 -9.82 -9.84
N LEU A 47 -12.23 -10.14 -9.27
CA LEU A 47 -12.37 -11.02 -8.13
C LEU A 47 -12.19 -12.47 -8.60
N THR A 48 -11.53 -13.29 -7.77
CA THR A 48 -11.58 -14.75 -7.91
C THR A 48 -12.99 -15.26 -7.63
N ASP A 49 -13.29 -16.51 -8.01
CA ASP A 49 -14.60 -17.10 -7.75
C ASP A 49 -14.91 -17.22 -6.24
N GLU A 50 -13.89 -17.50 -5.44
CA GLU A 50 -13.95 -17.51 -3.98
C GLU A 50 -14.29 -16.11 -3.43
N GLU A 51 -13.52 -15.09 -3.84
CA GLU A 51 -13.74 -13.69 -3.42
C GLU A 51 -15.11 -13.17 -3.86
N ARG A 52 -15.54 -13.51 -5.09
CA ARG A 52 -16.86 -13.18 -5.62
C ARG A 52 -17.96 -13.80 -4.77
N SER A 53 -17.78 -15.06 -4.35
CA SER A 53 -18.72 -15.75 -3.47
C SER A 53 -18.78 -15.10 -2.09
N GLN A 54 -17.64 -14.72 -1.52
CA GLN A 54 -17.56 -14.00 -0.24
C GLN A 54 -18.27 -12.64 -0.31
N VAL A 55 -18.02 -11.85 -1.37
CA VAL A 55 -18.71 -10.57 -1.59
C VAL A 55 -20.22 -10.78 -1.76
N ALA A 56 -20.65 -11.83 -2.48
CA ALA A 56 -22.07 -12.16 -2.61
C ALA A 56 -22.73 -12.53 -1.26
N LEU A 57 -21.96 -13.09 -0.32
CA LEU A 57 -22.38 -13.35 1.06
C LEU A 57 -22.29 -12.09 1.96
N GLY A 58 -21.86 -10.96 1.40
CA GLY A 58 -21.82 -9.67 2.07
C GLY A 58 -20.49 -9.34 2.75
N ALA A 59 -19.38 -9.96 2.34
CA ALA A 59 -18.03 -9.54 2.71
C ALA A 59 -17.73 -8.11 2.24
N ASP A 60 -16.82 -7.44 2.95
CA ASP A 60 -16.40 -6.07 2.66
C ASP A 60 -15.21 -6.07 1.68
N ILE A 61 -15.10 -5.01 0.88
CA ILE A 61 -13.92 -4.75 0.04
C ILE A 61 -13.11 -3.64 0.70
N PHE A 62 -11.88 -3.97 1.07
CA PHE A 62 -10.93 -3.02 1.66
C PHE A 62 -10.03 -2.45 0.58
N VAL A 63 -9.82 -1.14 0.62
CA VAL A 63 -8.88 -0.42 -0.23
C VAL A 63 -7.91 0.31 0.69
N THR A 64 -6.66 -0.12 0.70
CA THR A 64 -5.57 0.55 1.42
C THR A 64 -4.80 1.41 0.44
N ILE A 65 -4.79 2.72 0.68
CA ILE A 65 -4.09 3.71 -0.15
C ILE A 65 -2.93 4.26 0.69
N TRP A 66 -1.70 3.93 0.32
CA TRP A 66 -0.51 4.37 1.08
C TRP A 66 -0.13 5.81 0.71
N THR A 67 -0.85 6.79 1.28
CA THR A 67 -0.52 8.20 1.14
C THR A 67 0.43 8.65 2.25
N ALA A 68 1.73 8.63 1.99
CA ALA A 68 2.68 9.48 2.71
C ALA A 68 3.17 10.57 1.75
N ASN A 69 2.28 11.51 1.39
CA ASN A 69 2.60 12.78 0.71
C ASN A 69 3.27 12.73 -0.70
N GLY A 70 3.15 11.62 -1.45
CA GLY A 70 3.77 11.46 -2.78
C GLY A 70 2.80 11.39 -3.98
N VAL A 71 3.34 11.61 -5.18
CA VAL A 71 2.66 11.43 -6.47
C VAL A 71 2.53 9.93 -6.73
N TYR A 72 1.30 9.40 -6.66
CA TYR A 72 0.91 7.99 -6.75
C TYR A 72 1.12 7.12 -5.50
N PRO A 73 0.07 6.96 -4.67
CA PRO A 73 0.12 6.00 -3.58
C PRO A 73 -0.05 4.58 -4.13
N PRO A 74 0.81 3.64 -3.73
CA PRO A 74 0.51 2.24 -3.98
C PRO A 74 -0.83 1.90 -3.31
N THR A 75 -1.60 1.05 -3.97
CA THR A 75 -2.96 0.70 -3.56
C THR A 75 -3.08 -0.81 -3.46
N LEU A 76 -3.54 -1.29 -2.30
CA LEU A 76 -3.88 -2.70 -2.07
C LEU A 76 -5.40 -2.82 -1.99
N VAL A 77 -5.96 -3.76 -2.75
CA VAL A 77 -7.39 -4.06 -2.71
C VAL A 77 -7.57 -5.51 -2.29
N GLN A 78 -8.43 -5.75 -1.30
CA GLN A 78 -8.66 -7.08 -0.73
C GLN A 78 -10.14 -7.27 -0.39
N VAL A 79 -10.59 -8.53 -0.45
CA VAL A 79 -11.89 -8.94 0.12
C VAL A 79 -11.61 -9.47 1.53
N GLY A 80 -12.27 -8.89 2.53
CA GLY A 80 -12.17 -9.32 3.91
C GLY A 80 -13.55 -9.66 4.47
N GLY A 81 -13.59 -10.57 5.46
CA GLY A 81 -14.84 -10.87 6.17
C GLY A 81 -15.49 -9.60 6.73
N ARG A 82 -16.82 -9.62 6.92
CA ARG A 82 -17.54 -8.50 7.54
C ARG A 82 -16.82 -8.07 8.81
N LEU A 83 -16.69 -6.75 9.01
CA LEU A 83 -16.20 -6.13 10.25
C LEU A 83 -17.09 -6.51 11.46
N GLN A 84 -16.99 -7.75 11.93
CA GLN A 84 -17.47 -8.19 13.24
C GLN A 84 -16.27 -8.50 14.17
N ASP A 85 -15.07 -8.65 13.61
CA ASP A 85 -13.80 -8.76 14.33
C ASP A 85 -12.68 -7.98 13.60
N PRO A 86 -12.09 -6.92 14.20
CA PRO A 86 -11.00 -6.14 13.60
C PRO A 86 -9.62 -6.82 13.65
N GLY A 87 -9.48 -7.99 14.29
CA GLY A 87 -8.21 -8.69 14.48
C GLY A 87 -7.41 -8.98 13.18
N PRO A 88 -8.03 -9.53 12.12
CA PRO A 88 -7.32 -9.86 10.87
C PRO A 88 -6.75 -8.62 10.15
N ILE A 89 -7.53 -7.54 10.08
CA ILE A 89 -7.10 -6.27 9.45
C ILE A 89 -5.89 -5.68 10.17
N ARG A 90 -5.82 -5.83 11.50
CA ARG A 90 -4.70 -5.33 12.30
C ARG A 90 -3.38 -6.03 11.96
N ASN A 91 -3.41 -7.33 11.68
CA ASN A 91 -2.21 -8.11 11.38
C ASN A 91 -1.69 -7.82 9.96
N ASP A 92 -2.59 -7.69 8.99
CA ASP A 92 -2.21 -7.34 7.61
C ASP A 92 -1.62 -5.93 7.56
N TYR A 93 -2.20 -4.97 8.29
CA TYR A 93 -1.66 -3.63 8.42
C TYR A 93 -0.26 -3.62 9.07
N GLN A 94 -0.02 -4.49 10.07
CA GLN A 94 1.32 -4.63 10.67
C GLN A 94 2.35 -5.16 9.68
N LEU A 95 1.99 -6.16 8.87
CA LEU A 95 2.87 -6.71 7.83
C LEU A 95 3.20 -5.66 6.77
N ASP A 96 2.21 -4.87 6.34
CA ASP A 96 2.41 -3.77 5.41
C ASP A 96 3.40 -2.75 5.98
N VAL A 97 3.17 -2.28 7.22
CA VAL A 97 4.08 -1.30 7.83
C VAL A 97 5.50 -1.88 8.02
N MET A 98 5.63 -3.17 8.34
CA MET A 98 6.94 -3.82 8.41
C MET A 98 7.64 -3.92 7.04
N LEU A 99 6.89 -4.24 5.97
CA LEU A 99 7.40 -4.24 4.61
C LEU A 99 7.90 -2.84 4.22
N PHE A 100 7.13 -1.79 4.54
CA PHE A 100 7.55 -0.40 4.30
C PHE A 100 8.78 -0.01 5.10
N ALA A 101 8.84 -0.37 6.39
CA ALA A 101 10.03 -0.12 7.20
C ALA A 101 11.27 -0.78 6.58
N ARG A 102 11.11 -1.98 6.00
CA ARG A 102 12.20 -2.68 5.34
C ARG A 102 12.61 -2.06 4.00
N ILE A 103 11.66 -1.71 3.13
CA ILE A 103 11.94 -1.01 1.86
C ILE A 103 12.64 0.32 2.15
N ALA A 104 12.17 1.08 3.14
CA ALA A 104 12.80 2.32 3.56
C ALA A 104 14.24 2.10 4.08
N GLN A 105 14.48 1.05 4.89
CA GLN A 105 15.82 0.69 5.34
C GLN A 105 16.76 0.29 4.19
N GLU A 106 16.26 -0.45 3.20
CA GLU A 106 17.05 -0.88 2.04
C GLU A 106 17.40 0.33 1.15
N ARG A 107 16.44 1.23 0.88
CA ARG A 107 16.69 2.48 0.17
C ARG A 107 17.63 3.43 0.93
N MET A 108 17.56 3.46 2.28
CA MET A 108 18.54 4.20 3.10
C MET A 108 19.96 3.66 2.94
N ARG A 109 20.14 2.34 2.85
CA ARG A 109 21.45 1.72 2.62
C ARG A 109 22.02 2.05 1.24
N GLU A 110 21.16 2.15 0.24
CA GLU A 110 21.55 2.40 -1.15
C GLU A 110 21.86 3.89 -1.42
N PHE A 111 21.11 4.82 -0.81
CA PHE A 111 21.17 6.26 -1.16
C PHE A 111 21.59 7.19 -0.01
N GLY A 112 21.81 6.68 1.20
CA GLY A 112 22.44 7.41 2.31
C GLY A 112 21.60 8.51 2.98
N LYS A 113 20.36 8.76 2.55
CA LYS A 113 19.42 9.69 3.21
C LYS A 113 17.96 9.24 3.06
N PRO A 114 17.17 9.18 4.14
CA PRO A 114 15.73 9.00 4.05
C PRO A 114 14.98 10.34 3.97
N GLU A 115 13.94 10.40 3.13
CA GLU A 115 12.90 11.44 3.24
C GLU A 115 11.95 11.19 4.43
N VAL A 116 11.86 9.94 4.92
CA VAL A 116 11.09 9.57 6.12
C VAL A 116 11.97 8.75 7.07
N CYS A 117 12.27 9.31 8.24
CA CYS A 117 13.08 8.65 9.27
C CYS A 117 12.39 7.37 9.76
N ALA A 118 13.13 6.26 9.83
CA ALA A 118 12.64 4.98 10.39
C ALA A 118 12.03 5.13 11.80
N ARG A 119 12.46 6.15 12.55
CA ARG A 119 11.89 6.48 13.86
C ARG A 119 10.44 6.96 13.80
N CYS A 120 10.06 7.74 12.78
CA CYS A 120 8.69 8.22 12.61
C CYS A 120 7.73 7.05 12.35
N VAL A 121 8.14 6.12 11.48
CA VAL A 121 7.38 4.88 11.21
C VAL A 121 7.28 4.02 12.47
N TYR A 122 8.36 3.92 13.26
CA TYR A 122 8.38 3.16 14.50
C TYR A 122 7.51 3.77 15.62
N ASP A 123 7.49 5.10 15.75
CA ASP A 123 6.68 5.78 16.77
C ASP A 123 5.17 5.72 16.43
N GLU A 124 4.78 5.73 15.15
CA GLU A 124 3.40 5.45 14.71
C GLU A 124 2.97 4.01 15.02
N LEU A 125 3.82 3.02 14.72
CA LEU A 125 3.58 1.61 15.06
C LEU A 125 3.35 1.40 16.57
N ARG A 126 4.12 2.11 17.41
CA ARG A 126 3.99 2.06 18.86
C ARG A 126 2.70 2.73 19.34
N ALA A 127 2.29 3.84 18.71
CA ALA A 127 1.02 4.52 19.01
C ALA A 127 -0.21 3.65 18.68
N LEU A 128 -0.11 2.77 17.69
CA LEU A 128 -1.15 1.79 17.33
C LEU A 128 -1.16 0.52 18.23
N GLY A 129 -0.38 0.54 19.32
CA GLY A 129 -0.35 -0.54 20.32
C GLY A 129 0.42 -1.79 19.86
N GLY A 130 1.32 -1.66 18.89
CA GLY A 130 2.25 -2.73 18.49
C GLY A 130 3.36 -2.88 19.52
N CYS A 131 3.34 -3.97 20.30
CA CYS A 131 4.50 -4.38 21.10
C CYS A 131 5.50 -5.11 20.20
N LEU A 132 6.45 -4.37 19.61
CA LEU A 132 7.64 -4.98 19.01
C LEU A 132 8.69 -5.13 20.11
N ALA A 133 8.79 -6.35 20.66
CA ALA A 133 9.84 -6.71 21.60
C ALA A 133 11.19 -6.75 20.87
N GLY A 134 12.05 -5.77 21.15
CA GLY A 134 13.38 -5.67 20.55
C GLY A 134 14.00 -4.32 20.86
N GLY A 135 14.45 -4.16 22.10
CA GLY A 135 15.15 -2.95 22.53
C GLY A 135 16.56 -2.92 21.97
N ASP A 136 16.90 -1.82 21.32
CA ASP A 136 18.25 -1.24 21.33
C ASP A 136 18.11 0.28 21.31
N THR A 137 18.55 0.92 22.40
CA THR A 137 18.50 2.37 22.58
C THR A 137 19.60 3.04 21.75
N TRP A 138 19.27 3.44 20.53
CA TRP A 138 20.09 4.38 19.77
C TRP A 138 19.90 5.78 20.35
N THR A 139 20.92 6.29 21.04
CA THR A 139 20.98 7.71 21.40
C THR A 139 21.67 8.47 20.28
N HIS A 140 20.94 9.35 19.60
CA HIS A 140 21.58 10.38 18.78
C HIS A 140 20.87 11.71 18.91
N LYS A 141 21.65 12.72 19.31
CA LYS A 141 21.33 14.15 19.24
C LYS A 141 20.94 14.49 17.80
N GLY A 142 19.79 15.14 17.59
CA GLY A 142 19.56 15.87 16.33
C GLY A 142 18.18 15.83 15.69
N CYS A 143 17.12 15.24 16.28
CA CYS A 143 15.77 15.40 15.76
C CYS A 143 15.08 16.60 16.43
N GLY A 144 15.34 17.81 15.93
CA GLY A 144 14.56 18.99 16.26
C GLY A 144 13.28 18.99 15.42
N ARG A 145 12.12 19.09 16.06
CA ARG A 145 10.86 19.42 15.37
C ARG A 145 10.96 20.89 14.97
N GLY A 146 11.16 21.15 13.69
CA GLY A 146 10.86 22.44 13.06
C GLY A 146 9.42 22.45 12.57
#